data_AF-A0A962Z604-F1
#
_entry.id   AF-A0A962Z604-F1
#
_cell.length_a   1.000
_cell.length_b   1.000
_cell.length_c   1.000
_cell.angle_alpha   90.00
_cell.angle_beta   90.00
_cell.angle_gamma   90.00
#
_symmetry.space_group_name_H-M   'P 1'
#
loop_
_entity.id
_entity.type
_entity.pdbx_description
1 polymer ?
#
loop_
_entity_poly.entity_id
_entity_poly.type
_entity_poly.pdbx_seq_one_letter_code
_entity_poly.pdbx_strand_id
1 'polypeptide(L)'
;MSDAKGQDRGGRIELNRAGGGKLELKPTVEQGTVRQSFSHGRSKAVAVEVKKRRIGGGTATRKPSAGGGRSEGGDKPSGEREVRRPSRQDQGGKSGRGPVVLKPLTDEEKKVRLKALSEARKNEEEARKRAEENARRAAAELARRKEEEAAAAKRKEEENARREEEEEARRKAEEQAAKLLAEEEAR
;
A
#
# COMPACT_ATOMS: atom_id res chain seq x y z
N MET A 1 5.71 -12.55 -55.67
CA MET A 1 5.35 -12.70 -54.24
C MET A 1 3.96 -13.28 -54.21
N SER A 2 3.83 -14.50 -53.69
CA SER A 2 2.72 -15.41 -53.96
C SER A 2 1.62 -15.25 -52.91
N ASP A 3 0.48 -14.71 -53.30
CA ASP A 3 -0.79 -14.82 -52.56
C ASP A 3 -1.58 -16.01 -53.11
N ALA A 4 -1.79 -17.05 -52.28
CA ALA A 4 -2.61 -18.20 -52.62
C ALA A 4 -3.85 -18.24 -51.72
N LYS A 5 -4.98 -17.95 -52.36
CA LYS A 5 -6.34 -18.01 -51.84
C LYS A 5 -6.88 -19.44 -51.90
N GLY A 6 -7.53 -19.88 -50.83
CA GLY A 6 -8.66 -20.81 -50.86
C GLY A 6 -8.35 -22.31 -50.91
N GLN A 7 -8.57 -22.99 -49.78
CA GLN A 7 -8.96 -24.40 -49.76
C GLN A 7 -9.95 -24.63 -48.61
N ASP A 8 -11.23 -24.40 -48.88
CA ASP A 8 -12.31 -25.08 -48.16
C ASP A 8 -12.38 -26.52 -48.68
N ARG A 9 -12.04 -27.50 -47.84
CA ARG A 9 -12.54 -28.88 -47.98
C ARG A 9 -12.71 -29.52 -46.60
N GLY A 10 -13.96 -29.54 -46.15
CA GLY A 10 -14.58 -30.52 -45.25
C GLY A 10 -13.69 -31.29 -44.29
N GLY A 11 -13.42 -30.71 -43.12
CA GLY A 11 -13.05 -31.43 -41.91
C GLY A 11 -14.26 -31.50 -40.98
N ARG A 12 -14.78 -32.72 -40.76
CA ARG A 12 -15.87 -33.07 -39.84
C ARG A 12 -15.76 -32.28 -38.52
N ILE A 13 -16.80 -31.54 -38.12
CA ILE A 13 -16.87 -30.92 -36.78
C ILE A 13 -17.05 -32.06 -35.77
N GLU A 14 -15.93 -32.64 -35.36
CA GLU A 14 -15.87 -33.61 -34.29
C GLU A 14 -15.81 -32.84 -32.97
N LEU A 15 -16.93 -32.82 -32.24
CA LEU A 15 -16.93 -32.40 -30.85
C LEU A 15 -16.09 -33.41 -30.07
N ASN A 16 -14.82 -33.06 -29.81
CA ASN A 16 -13.97 -33.76 -28.85
C ASN A 16 -14.61 -33.65 -27.46
N ARG A 17 -15.62 -34.48 -27.18
CA ARG A 17 -16.11 -34.74 -25.85
C ARG A 17 -15.03 -35.58 -25.19
N ALA A 18 -14.06 -34.91 -24.57
CA ALA A 18 -13.09 -35.54 -23.70
C ALA A 18 -13.86 -36.47 -22.75
N GLY A 19 -13.59 -37.77 -22.89
CA GLY A 19 -14.40 -38.83 -22.32
C GLY A 19 -14.52 -38.71 -20.82
N GLY A 20 -15.73 -38.93 -20.32
CA GLY A 20 -16.06 -39.74 -19.13
C GLY A 20 -15.34 -39.49 -17.80
N GLY A 21 -14.51 -38.48 -17.66
CA GLY A 21 -13.92 -38.05 -16.40
C GLY A 21 -14.91 -37.15 -15.67
N LYS A 22 -15.05 -37.35 -14.36
CA LYS A 22 -15.80 -36.41 -13.51
C LYS A 22 -15.28 -35.00 -13.77
N LEU A 23 -16.18 -34.01 -13.83
CA LEU A 23 -15.82 -32.60 -13.90
C LEU A 23 -15.09 -32.22 -12.61
N GLU A 24 -13.78 -32.43 -12.56
CA GLU A 24 -12.94 -31.98 -11.47
C GLU A 24 -12.68 -30.49 -11.66
N LEU A 25 -13.43 -29.68 -10.91
CA LEU A 25 -13.13 -28.27 -10.71
C LEU A 25 -11.80 -28.19 -9.95
N LYS A 26 -10.70 -27.99 -10.68
CA LYS A 26 -9.44 -27.57 -10.06
C LYS A 26 -9.73 -26.29 -9.27
N PRO A 27 -9.34 -26.19 -7.98
CA PRO A 27 -9.54 -24.99 -7.19
C PRO A 27 -8.88 -23.83 -7.92
N THR A 28 -9.69 -22.95 -8.50
CA THR A 28 -9.26 -21.84 -9.37
C THR A 28 -8.80 -20.64 -8.54
N VAL A 29 -8.34 -20.92 -7.32
CA VAL A 29 -7.74 -19.92 -6.45
C VAL A 29 -6.27 -19.91 -6.80
N GLU A 30 -5.91 -19.02 -7.72
CA GLU A 30 -4.51 -18.67 -7.96
C GLU A 30 -4.00 -18.04 -6.66
N GLN A 31 -3.45 -18.88 -5.78
CA GLN A 31 -2.88 -18.47 -4.50
C GLN A 31 -1.62 -17.64 -4.79
N GLY A 32 -1.80 -16.33 -4.87
CA GLY A 32 -0.71 -15.38 -5.00
C GLY A 32 -0.02 -15.20 -3.66
N THR A 33 1.31 -15.26 -3.64
CA THR A 33 2.07 -14.87 -2.45
C THR A 33 2.55 -13.43 -2.64
N VAL A 34 2.08 -12.52 -1.77
CA VAL A 34 2.53 -11.13 -1.79
C VAL A 34 3.61 -10.96 -0.71
N ARG A 35 4.79 -10.47 -1.11
CA ARG A 35 5.86 -10.12 -0.17
C ARG A 35 5.69 -8.67 0.26
N GLN A 36 5.11 -8.48 1.44
CA GLN A 36 4.99 -7.15 2.05
C GLN A 36 6.30 -6.82 2.80
N SER A 37 6.88 -5.66 2.52
CA SER A 37 7.99 -5.11 3.28
C SER A 37 7.44 -4.32 4.48
N PHE A 38 7.69 -4.82 5.69
CA PHE A 38 7.44 -4.06 6.91
C PHE A 38 8.66 -3.22 7.26
N SER A 39 8.44 -2.04 7.86
CA SER A 39 9.46 -1.06 8.24
C SER A 39 10.60 -1.59 9.13
N HIS A 40 10.42 -2.78 9.73
CA HIS A 40 11.38 -3.43 10.63
C HIS A 40 12.17 -4.57 9.97
N GLY A 41 12.33 -4.55 8.64
CA GLY A 41 13.29 -5.38 7.92
C GLY A 41 12.92 -6.86 7.75
N ARG A 42 11.69 -7.27 8.07
CA ARG A 42 11.19 -8.63 7.77
C ARG A 42 10.20 -8.59 6.62
N SER A 43 10.54 -9.24 5.51
CA SER A 43 9.60 -9.56 4.44
C SER A 43 8.90 -10.87 4.77
N LYS A 44 7.62 -10.84 5.14
CA LYS A 44 6.82 -12.06 5.33
C LYS A 44 5.99 -12.32 4.07
N ALA A 45 6.11 -13.54 3.54
CA ALA A 45 5.23 -14.03 2.48
C ALA A 45 3.84 -14.24 3.07
N VAL A 46 2.84 -13.49 2.57
CA VAL A 46 1.44 -13.66 2.95
C VAL A 46 0.72 -14.27 1.75
N ALA A 47 0.20 -15.49 1.93
CA ALA A 47 -0.64 -16.15 0.94
C ALA A 47 -1.99 -15.42 0.89
N VAL A 48 -2.39 -14.96 -0.30
CA VAL A 48 -3.66 -14.26 -0.50
C VAL A 48 -4.43 -14.93 -1.63
N GLU A 49 -5.73 -15.06 -1.42
CA GLU A 49 -6.66 -15.53 -2.44
C GLU A 49 -7.12 -14.33 -3.27
N VAL A 50 -6.57 -14.17 -4.47
CA VAL A 50 -6.95 -13.06 -5.35
C VAL A 50 -8.23 -13.42 -6.09
N LYS A 51 -9.37 -12.92 -5.59
CA LYS A 51 -10.67 -13.12 -6.24
C LYS A 51 -10.82 -12.24 -7.48
N LYS A 52 -10.53 -12.78 -8.66
CA LYS A 52 -10.79 -12.10 -9.94
C LYS A 52 -12.29 -12.03 -10.19
N ARG A 53 -12.85 -10.81 -10.18
CA ARG A 53 -14.26 -10.56 -10.52
C ARG A 53 -14.48 -10.86 -12.00
N ARG A 54 -15.26 -11.90 -12.31
CA ARG A 54 -15.73 -12.18 -13.66
C ARG A 54 -16.80 -11.15 -14.00
N ILE A 55 -16.50 -10.25 -14.94
CA ILE A 55 -17.48 -9.29 -15.46
C ILE A 55 -18.39 -10.08 -16.40
N GLY A 56 -19.52 -10.54 -15.88
CA GLY A 56 -20.49 -11.35 -16.62
C GLY A 56 -21.24 -12.30 -15.70
N GLY A 57 -22.21 -11.78 -14.95
CA GLY A 57 -23.20 -12.60 -14.25
C GLY A 57 -23.63 -12.06 -12.88
N GLY A 58 -24.79 -11.37 -12.86
CA GLY A 58 -25.82 -11.56 -11.84
C GLY A 58 -25.63 -10.90 -10.47
N THR A 59 -26.66 -10.18 -10.05
CA THR A 59 -26.84 -9.53 -8.75
C THR A 59 -26.85 -10.52 -7.58
N ALA A 60 -26.20 -10.17 -6.47
CA ALA A 60 -26.54 -10.68 -5.13
C ALA A 60 -25.88 -9.83 -4.03
N THR A 61 -26.66 -8.93 -3.45
CA THR A 61 -26.44 -8.31 -2.14
C THR A 61 -26.39 -9.37 -1.04
N ARG A 62 -25.29 -9.47 -0.25
CA ARG A 62 -25.35 -10.06 1.10
C ARG A 62 -24.42 -9.34 2.10
N LYS A 63 -25.07 -8.88 3.16
CA LYS A 63 -24.66 -8.19 4.40
C LYS A 63 -23.62 -8.98 5.24
N PRO A 64 -22.70 -8.31 5.99
CA PRO A 64 -21.84 -9.02 6.94
C PRO A 64 -22.61 -9.29 8.26
N SER A 65 -22.63 -10.56 8.68
CA SER A 65 -23.13 -10.98 10.00
C SER A 65 -21.96 -11.12 10.96
N ALA A 66 -22.14 -10.55 12.15
CA ALA A 66 -21.29 -10.74 13.32
C ALA A 66 -21.50 -12.14 13.94
N GLY A 67 -20.49 -12.57 14.71
CA GLY A 67 -20.42 -13.80 15.52
C GLY A 67 -18.97 -14.31 15.45
N GLY A 68 -18.16 -14.35 16.51
CA GLY A 68 -18.43 -14.61 17.91
C GLY A 68 -17.70 -15.91 18.27
N GLY A 69 -16.60 -15.82 19.04
CA GLY A 69 -15.83 -17.00 19.44
C GLY A 69 -14.54 -16.66 20.17
N ARG A 70 -14.63 -16.44 21.49
CA ARG A 70 -13.50 -16.56 22.42
C ARG A 70 -13.23 -18.04 22.65
N SER A 71 -11.98 -18.46 22.53
CA SER A 71 -11.45 -19.60 23.28
C SER A 71 -10.04 -19.28 23.74
N GLU A 72 -9.90 -19.19 25.06
CA GLU A 72 -8.64 -19.34 25.76
C GLU A 72 -8.11 -20.75 25.50
N GLY A 73 -6.80 -20.85 25.33
CA GLY A 73 -6.07 -22.09 25.14
C GLY A 73 -4.60 -21.77 25.24
N GLY A 74 -4.12 -21.67 26.48
CA GLY A 74 -2.70 -21.53 26.77
C GLY A 74 -1.97 -22.77 26.32
N ASP A 75 -0.92 -22.60 25.52
CA ASP A 75 0.13 -23.58 25.38
C ASP A 75 1.46 -22.84 25.35
N LYS A 76 2.31 -23.18 26.32
CA LYS A 76 3.59 -22.57 26.60
C LYS A 76 4.64 -23.57 26.13
N PRO A 77 5.39 -23.33 25.04
CA PRO A 77 6.63 -24.05 24.84
C PRO A 77 7.75 -23.27 25.52
N SER A 78 8.10 -23.73 26.72
CA SER A 78 9.44 -23.59 27.27
C SER A 78 10.44 -24.11 26.25
N GLY A 79 11.14 -23.20 25.59
CA GLY A 79 12.26 -23.49 24.71
C GLY A 79 13.37 -22.52 25.04
N GLU A 80 14.19 -22.89 26.03
CA GLU A 80 15.48 -22.27 26.30
C GLU A 80 16.37 -22.49 25.06
N ARG A 81 16.27 -21.56 24.10
CA ARG A 81 17.25 -21.46 23.02
C ARG A 81 18.38 -20.61 23.54
N GLU A 82 19.35 -21.31 24.10
CA GLU A 82 20.72 -20.86 24.28
C GLU A 82 21.15 -20.04 23.06
N VAL A 83 21.25 -18.73 23.23
CA VAL A 83 21.85 -17.83 22.26
C VAL A 83 23.34 -18.21 22.23
N ARG A 84 23.72 -19.12 21.34
CA ARG A 84 25.12 -19.31 20.95
C ARG A 84 25.58 -18.03 20.28
N ARG A 85 26.09 -17.13 21.11
CA ARG A 85 26.97 -16.03 20.71
C ARG A 85 28.11 -16.66 19.89
N PRO A 86 28.44 -16.16 18.68
CA PRO A 86 29.68 -16.60 18.05
C PRO A 86 30.81 -16.21 19.00
N SER A 87 31.49 -17.22 19.54
CA SER A 87 32.73 -17.04 20.28
C SER A 87 33.68 -16.33 19.33
N ARG A 88 33.95 -15.05 19.60
CA ARG A 88 35.10 -14.38 19.02
C ARG A 88 36.29 -15.20 19.48
N GLN A 89 36.90 -15.94 18.56
CA GLN A 89 38.22 -16.51 18.76
C GLN A 89 39.13 -15.34 19.11
N ASP A 90 39.48 -15.26 20.39
CA ASP A 90 40.54 -14.41 20.91
C ASP A 90 41.86 -15.00 20.40
N GLN A 91 42.17 -14.70 19.14
CA GLN A 91 43.47 -14.94 18.52
C GLN A 91 44.27 -13.64 18.65
N GLY A 92 44.91 -13.47 19.80
CA GLY A 92 45.73 -12.28 20.04
C GLY A 92 46.52 -12.40 21.34
N GLY A 93 47.53 -13.27 21.33
CA GLY A 93 48.40 -13.53 22.47
C GLY A 93 48.80 -12.26 23.24
N LYS A 94 48.60 -12.32 24.55
CA LYS A 94 49.20 -11.42 25.52
C LYS A 94 50.70 -11.70 25.56
N SER A 95 51.47 -11.03 24.72
CA SER A 95 52.88 -10.77 24.97
C SER A 95 53.04 -9.27 25.15
N GLY A 96 53.69 -8.88 26.25
CA GLY A 96 53.83 -7.49 26.67
C GLY A 96 54.32 -6.61 25.52
N ARG A 97 53.47 -5.67 25.10
CA ARG A 97 53.89 -4.60 24.20
C ARG A 97 54.21 -3.41 25.08
N GLY A 98 55.51 -3.13 25.24
CA GLY A 98 55.98 -1.83 25.72
C GLY A 98 55.36 -0.70 24.87
N PRO A 99 55.49 0.58 25.28
CA PRO A 99 54.80 1.69 24.63
C PRO A 99 55.08 1.66 23.12
N VAL A 100 54.06 1.30 22.34
CA VAL A 100 54.13 1.24 20.88
C VAL A 100 54.12 2.68 20.40
N VAL A 101 55.30 3.22 20.11
CA VAL A 101 55.42 4.53 19.45
C VAL A 101 54.84 4.38 18.05
N LEU A 102 53.62 4.90 17.87
CA LEU A 102 52.95 4.89 16.57
C LEU A 102 53.78 5.69 15.57
N LYS A 103 54.03 5.11 14.40
CA LYS A 103 54.73 5.79 13.30
C LYS A 103 53.91 7.02 12.88
N PRO A 104 54.52 8.19 12.67
CA PRO A 104 53.81 9.33 12.14
C PRO A 104 53.25 8.99 10.76
N LEU A 105 52.05 9.50 10.46
CA LEU A 105 51.41 9.30 9.14
C LEU A 105 52.36 9.74 8.03
N THR A 106 52.47 8.92 6.99
CA THR A 106 53.21 9.30 5.79
C THR A 106 52.47 10.44 5.08
N ASP A 107 53.15 11.20 4.23
CA ASP A 107 52.52 12.33 3.54
C ASP A 107 51.43 11.88 2.56
N GLU A 108 51.52 10.64 2.05
CA GLU A 108 50.48 10.01 1.25
C GLU A 108 49.22 9.75 2.08
N GLU A 109 49.37 9.18 3.27
CA GLU A 109 48.24 8.93 4.18
C GLU A 109 47.57 10.23 4.64
N LYS A 110 48.35 11.29 4.89
CA LYS A 110 47.81 12.63 5.19
C LYS A 110 46.99 13.17 4.03
N LYS A 111 47.48 13.05 2.78
CA LYS A 111 46.75 13.49 1.58
C LYS A 111 45.44 12.72 1.41
N VAL A 112 45.45 11.40 1.59
CA VAL A 112 44.23 10.56 1.54
C VAL A 112 43.23 11.00 2.61
N ARG A 113 43.71 11.25 3.84
CA ARG A 113 42.85 11.74 4.93
C ARG A 113 42.24 13.12 4.62
N LEU A 114 43.02 14.05 4.08
CA LEU A 114 42.50 15.37 3.68
C LEU A 114 41.47 15.24 2.56
N LYS A 115 41.72 14.39 1.57
CA LYS A 115 40.76 14.11 0.49
C LYS A 115 39.46 13.53 1.06
N ALA A 116 39.53 12.52 1.91
CA ALA A 116 38.36 11.92 2.55
C ALA A 116 37.55 12.93 3.39
N LEU A 117 38.23 13.81 4.14
CA LEU A 117 37.56 14.88 4.89
C LEU A 117 36.89 15.90 3.97
N SER A 118 37.52 16.25 2.84
CA SER A 118 36.94 17.16 1.85
C SER A 118 35.73 16.56 1.16
N GLU A 119 35.77 15.28 0.83
CA GLU A 119 34.64 14.54 0.23
C GLU A 119 33.50 14.37 1.23
N ALA A 120 33.80 14.08 2.49
CA ALA A 120 32.78 14.03 3.55
C ALA A 120 32.03 15.36 3.68
N ARG A 121 32.74 16.50 3.67
CA ARG A 121 32.12 17.83 3.72
C ARG A 121 31.25 18.10 2.49
N LYS A 122 31.73 17.78 1.28
CA LYS A 122 30.94 17.94 0.05
C LYS A 122 29.67 17.08 0.07
N ASN A 123 29.79 15.83 0.52
CA ASN A 123 28.65 14.93 0.63
C ASN A 123 27.62 15.42 1.66
N GLU A 124 28.07 16.01 2.77
CA GLU A 124 27.20 16.62 3.77
C GLU A 124 26.47 17.84 3.21
N GLU A 125 27.17 18.73 2.50
CA GLU A 125 26.56 19.89 1.84
C GLU A 125 25.54 19.48 0.78
N GLU A 126 25.85 18.47 -0.04
CA GLU A 126 24.91 17.93 -1.02
C GLU A 126 23.70 17.28 -0.36
N ALA A 127 23.90 16.51 0.71
CA ALA A 127 22.80 15.93 1.47
C ALA A 127 21.90 17.01 2.07
N ARG A 128 22.48 18.09 2.59
CA ARG A 128 21.74 19.26 3.10
C ARG A 128 20.95 19.95 2.00
N LYS A 129 21.55 20.19 0.83
CA LYS A 129 20.86 20.78 -0.34
C LYS A 129 19.70 19.90 -0.81
N ARG A 130 19.90 18.59 -0.92
CA ARG A 130 18.83 17.65 -1.29
C ARG A 130 17.71 17.62 -0.25
N ALA A 131 18.03 17.69 1.04
CA ALA A 131 17.04 17.75 2.11
C ALA A 131 16.22 19.04 2.05
N GLU A 132 16.87 20.19 1.81
CA GLU A 132 16.21 21.48 1.65
C GLU A 132 15.30 21.50 0.41
N GLU A 133 15.76 20.99 -0.72
CA GLU A 133 14.95 20.88 -1.94
C GLU A 133 13.71 20.00 -1.72
N ASN A 134 13.89 18.85 -1.07
CA ASN A 134 12.78 17.96 -0.73
C ASN A 134 11.81 18.61 0.26
N ALA A 135 12.31 19.34 1.26
CA ALA A 135 11.47 20.10 2.18
C ALA A 135 10.69 21.20 1.46
N ARG A 136 11.33 21.91 0.52
CA ARG A 136 10.67 22.92 -0.32
C ARG A 136 9.58 22.31 -1.20
N ARG A 137 9.84 21.16 -1.84
CA ARG A 137 8.83 20.42 -2.62
C ARG A 137 7.66 19.98 -1.74
N ALA A 138 7.94 19.41 -0.58
CA ALA A 138 6.90 19.00 0.36
C ALA A 138 6.06 20.20 0.85
N ALA A 139 6.70 21.33 1.15
CA ALA A 139 6.00 22.55 1.54
C ALA A 139 5.10 23.10 0.41
N ALA A 140 5.58 23.07 -0.84
CA ALA A 140 4.80 23.50 -2.00
C ALA A 140 3.58 22.59 -2.24
N GLU A 141 3.74 21.27 -2.15
CA GLU A 141 2.62 20.32 -2.28
C GLU A 141 1.61 20.48 -1.14
N LEU A 142 2.09 20.71 0.09
CA LEU A 142 1.19 20.99 1.23
C LEU A 142 0.43 22.30 1.05
N ALA A 143 1.06 23.35 0.50
CA ALA A 143 0.39 24.61 0.20
C ALA A 143 -0.70 24.40 -0.87
N ARG A 144 -0.36 23.74 -1.98
CA ARG A 144 -1.32 23.41 -3.05
C ARG A 144 -2.50 22.59 -2.52
N ARG A 145 -2.23 21.57 -1.71
CA ARG A 145 -3.29 20.74 -1.11
C ARG A 145 -4.18 21.54 -0.18
N LYS A 146 -3.63 22.44 0.63
CA LYS A 146 -4.42 23.32 1.50
C LYS A 146 -5.30 24.28 0.70
N GLU A 147 -4.79 24.84 -0.40
CA GLU A 147 -5.57 25.69 -1.29
C GLU A 147 -6.72 24.91 -1.95
N GLU A 148 -6.47 23.68 -2.40
CA GLU A 148 -7.50 22.79 -2.95
C GLU A 148 -8.55 22.41 -1.91
N GLU A 149 -8.13 22.02 -0.70
CA GLU A 149 -9.05 21.70 0.40
C GLU A 149 -9.88 22.93 0.82
N ALA A 150 -9.28 24.13 0.85
CA ALA A 150 -10.00 25.37 1.13
C ALA A 150 -10.99 25.74 0.01
N ALA A 151 -10.62 25.54 -1.25
CA ALA A 151 -11.52 25.76 -2.38
C ALA A 151 -12.67 24.75 -2.40
N ALA A 152 -12.40 23.48 -2.07
CA ALA A 152 -13.42 22.45 -1.94
C ALA A 152 -14.37 22.73 -0.76
N ALA A 153 -13.84 23.20 0.36
CA ALA A 153 -14.65 23.62 1.52
C ALA A 153 -15.60 24.77 1.14
N LYS A 154 -15.10 25.81 0.46
CA LYS A 154 -15.93 26.92 -0.02
C LYS A 154 -17.04 26.48 -0.96
N ARG A 155 -16.73 25.61 -1.93
CA ARG A 155 -17.75 25.06 -2.84
C ARG A 155 -18.81 24.25 -2.10
N LYS A 156 -18.39 23.47 -1.10
CA LYS A 156 -19.31 22.70 -0.28
C LYS A 156 -20.19 23.58 0.60
N GLU A 157 -19.65 24.65 1.16
CA GLU A 157 -20.42 25.65 1.93
C GLU A 157 -21.45 26.35 1.04
N GLU A 158 -21.07 26.77 -0.17
CA GLU A 158 -21.99 27.37 -1.14
C GLU A 158 -23.09 26.40 -1.59
N GLU A 159 -22.75 25.13 -1.87
CA GLU A 159 -23.73 24.09 -2.23
C GLU A 159 -24.70 23.82 -1.07
N ASN A 160 -24.19 23.71 0.16
CA ASN A 160 -25.02 23.51 1.34
C ASN A 160 -25.95 24.70 1.58
N ALA A 161 -25.47 25.93 1.44
CA ALA A 161 -26.30 27.13 1.55
C ALA A 161 -27.43 27.12 0.52
N ARG A 162 -27.12 26.82 -0.75
CA ARG A 162 -28.14 26.70 -1.80
C ARG A 162 -29.15 25.60 -1.50
N ARG A 163 -28.70 24.47 -0.96
CA ARG A 163 -29.57 23.37 -0.57
C ARG A 163 -30.47 23.73 0.60
N GLU A 164 -29.95 24.44 1.60
CA GLU A 164 -30.74 24.93 2.74
C GLU A 164 -31.81 25.93 2.28
N GLU A 165 -31.48 26.84 1.37
CA GLU A 165 -32.45 27.76 0.75
C GLU A 165 -33.55 27.03 -0.03
N GLU A 166 -33.19 26.00 -0.81
CA GLU A 166 -34.16 25.16 -1.55
C GLU A 166 -35.05 24.35 -0.60
N GLU A 167 -34.48 23.75 0.46
CA GLU A 167 -35.22 23.00 1.47
C GLU A 167 -36.16 23.92 2.27
N GLU A 168 -35.75 25.15 2.59
CA GLU A 168 -36.62 26.15 3.23
C GLU A 168 -37.75 26.61 2.31
N ALA A 169 -37.48 26.86 1.04
CA ALA A 169 -38.51 27.23 0.07
C ALA A 169 -39.53 26.09 -0.10
N ARG A 170 -39.05 24.84 -0.15
CA ARG A 170 -39.90 23.66 -0.19
C ARG A 170 -40.75 23.51 1.07
N ARG A 171 -40.18 23.69 2.27
CA ARG A 171 -40.93 23.65 3.53
C ARG A 171 -42.03 24.73 3.57
N LYS A 172 -41.72 25.96 3.17
CA LYS A 172 -42.71 27.06 3.11
C LYS A 172 -43.84 26.75 2.14
N ALA A 173 -43.53 26.17 0.97
CA ALA A 173 -44.55 25.74 0.01
C ALA A 173 -45.41 24.58 0.54
N GLU A 174 -44.82 23.59 1.19
CA GLU A 174 -45.54 22.47 1.82
C GLU A 174 -46.45 22.97 2.96
N GLU A 175 -45.98 23.91 3.80
CA GLU A 175 -46.79 24.53 4.85
C GLU A 175 -47.96 25.35 4.28
N GLN A 176 -47.75 26.09 3.19
CA GLN A 176 -48.83 26.83 2.52
C GLN A 176 -49.86 25.87 1.90
N ALA A 177 -49.42 24.80 1.26
CA ALA A 177 -50.30 23.77 0.73
C ALA A 177 -51.10 23.07 1.84
N ALA A 178 -50.46 22.75 2.96
CA ALA A 178 -51.12 22.14 4.11
C ALA A 178 -52.17 23.07 4.75
N LYS A 179 -51.89 24.38 4.84
CA LYS A 179 -52.85 25.37 5.33
C LYS A 179 -54.07 25.49 4.42
N LEU A 180 -53.88 25.54 3.11
CA LEU A 180 -54.98 25.59 2.14
C LEU A 180 -55.82 24.32 2.18
N LEU A 181 -55.19 23.15 2.28
CA LEU A 181 -55.89 21.87 2.42
C LEU A 181 -56.73 21.82 3.71
N ALA A 182 -56.17 22.26 4.84
CA ALA A 182 -56.88 22.31 6.11
C ALA A 182 -58.04 23.31 6.11
N GLU A 183 -57.93 24.42 5.38
CA GLU A 183 -59.01 25.38 5.18
C GLU A 183 -60.12 24.82 4.26
N GLU A 184 -59.76 24.04 3.25
CA GLU A 184 -60.73 23.32 2.41
C GLU A 184 -61.49 22.24 3.17
N GLU A 185 -60.81 21.45 4.02
CA GLU A 185 -61.44 20.42 4.86
C GLU A 185 -62.37 20.99 5.95
N ALA A 186 -62.18 22.26 6.34
CA ALA A 186 -63.00 22.94 7.34
C ALA A 186 -64.27 23.60 6.77
N ARG A 187 -64.43 23.62 5.43
CA ARG A 187 -65.53 24.28 4.73
C ARG A 187 -66.65 23.31 4.35
#